data_AF-A0A351R0F0-F1
#
_entry.id   AF-A0A351R0F0-F1
#
_cell.length_a   1.000
_cell.length_b   1.000
_cell.length_c   1.000
_cell.angle_alpha   90.00
_cell.angle_beta   90.00
_cell.angle_gamma   90.00
#
_symmetry.space_group_name_H-M   'P 1'
#
loop_
_entity.id
_entity.type
_entity.pdbx_description
1 polymer ?
#
loop_
_entity_poly.entity_id
_entity_poly.type
_entity_poly.pdbx_seq_one_letter_code
_entity_poly.pdbx_strand_id
1 'polypeptide(L)'
;MEYSAIFHDMDKRFSYAVDKDLFVIRVQVKKDDMKEVILHYEDKYIPMERKDTRKTVPMKKVAVSQFHDYYEAQIKMHLICLRYFFEFTDTQGEKVYYGNYEFDKECITNRDRMFDCPQNL
;
A
#
# COMPACT_ATOMS: atom_id res chain seq x y z
N MET A 1 2.26 -16.65 6.08
CA MET A 1 2.00 -15.23 6.35
C MET A 1 1.30 -15.06 7.71
N GLU A 2 1.73 -14.12 8.55
CA GLU A 2 1.10 -13.77 9.83
C GLU A 2 0.27 -12.48 9.71
N TYR A 3 -1.04 -12.61 9.49
CA TYR A 3 -1.92 -11.47 9.19
C TYR A 3 -2.01 -10.49 10.37
N SER A 4 -1.94 -10.99 11.61
CA SER A 4 -2.05 -10.14 12.81
C SER A 4 -0.89 -9.14 12.96
N ALA A 5 0.22 -9.36 12.26
CA ALA A 5 1.39 -8.49 12.27
C ALA A 5 1.43 -7.51 11.08
N ILE A 6 0.51 -7.64 10.12
CA ILE A 6 0.38 -6.72 8.99
C ILE A 6 -0.42 -5.50 9.47
N PHE A 7 0.18 -4.32 9.41
CA PHE A 7 -0.45 -3.11 9.88
C PHE A 7 -0.12 -1.91 8.99
N HIS A 8 -1.17 -1.21 8.59
CA HIS A 8 -1.12 0.09 7.93
C HIS A 8 -2.25 0.95 8.49
N ASP A 9 -1.99 2.25 8.62
CA ASP A 9 -3.02 3.23 8.89
C ASP A 9 -2.79 4.47 8.02
N MET A 10 -3.82 5.29 7.84
CA MET A 10 -3.75 6.50 7.02
C MET A 10 -3.23 7.71 7.83
N ASP A 11 -2.47 7.46 8.89
CA ASP A 11 -1.85 8.49 9.72
C ASP A 11 -0.46 8.89 9.22
N LYS A 12 0.11 9.96 9.79
CA LYS A 12 1.41 10.51 9.38
C LYS A 12 2.62 9.58 9.60
N ARG A 13 2.46 8.45 10.27
CA ARG A 13 3.53 7.45 10.47
C ARG A 13 3.60 6.49 9.28
N PHE A 14 2.49 6.30 8.59
CA PHE A 14 2.31 5.27 7.56
C PHE A 14 1.94 5.81 6.19
N SER A 15 1.36 7.01 6.13
CA SER A 15 1.02 7.72 4.90
C SER A 15 1.34 9.19 5.08
N TYR A 16 2.31 9.72 4.34
CA TYR A 16 2.74 11.12 4.51
C TYR A 16 3.34 11.71 3.24
N ALA A 17 3.18 13.03 3.07
CA ALA A 17 3.84 13.79 2.03
C ALA A 17 5.27 14.15 2.46
N VAL A 18 6.24 13.94 1.57
CA VAL A 18 7.65 14.31 1.77
C VAL A 18 7.98 15.64 1.12
N ASP A 19 7.39 15.88 -0.06
CA ASP A 19 7.54 17.10 -0.84
C ASP A 19 6.25 17.31 -1.65
N LYS A 20 6.16 18.43 -2.36
CA LYS A 20 5.11 18.66 -3.35
C LYS A 20 5.03 17.47 -4.31
N ASP A 21 3.85 16.87 -4.39
CA ASP A 21 3.54 15.73 -5.24
C ASP A 21 4.28 14.43 -4.91
N LEU A 22 5.01 14.33 -3.78
CA LEU A 22 5.75 13.13 -3.38
C LEU A 22 5.20 12.55 -2.07
N PHE A 23 4.61 11.36 -2.17
CA PHE A 23 4.01 10.65 -1.04
C PHE A 23 4.80 9.39 -0.70
N VAL A 24 4.88 9.10 0.58
CA VAL A 24 5.37 7.82 1.10
C VAL A 24 4.19 7.06 1.68
N ILE A 25 4.03 5.82 1.22
CA ILE A 25 3.14 4.82 1.82
C ILE A 25 4.00 3.74 2.44
N ARG A 26 3.76 3.44 3.70
CA ARG A 26 4.50 2.46 4.51
C ARG A 26 3.55 1.39 5.01
N VAL A 27 4.03 0.15 5.11
CA VAL A 27 3.34 -0.93 5.83
C VAL A 27 4.30 -1.66 6.75
N GLN A 28 3.80 -2.08 7.91
CA GLN A 28 4.50 -2.93 8.86
C GLN A 28 4.05 -4.38 8.64
N VAL A 29 4.98 -5.33 8.72
CA VAL A 29 4.72 -6.77 8.66
C VAL A 29 5.59 -7.51 9.67
N LYS A 30 5.30 -8.78 9.96
CA LYS A 30 6.19 -9.64 10.75
C LYS A 30 7.56 -9.74 10.07
N LYS A 31 8.62 -9.68 10.88
CA LYS A 31 10.00 -9.81 10.41
C LYS A 31 10.21 -11.12 9.65
N ASP A 32 10.87 -11.02 8.50
CA ASP A 32 11.25 -12.12 7.60
C ASP A 32 10.07 -12.98 7.09
N ASP A 33 8.83 -12.46 7.16
CA ASP A 33 7.62 -13.17 6.74
C ASP A 33 7.23 -12.89 5.27
N MET A 34 7.77 -11.82 4.67
CA MET A 34 7.44 -11.37 3.31
C MET A 34 8.59 -11.60 2.35
N LYS A 35 8.29 -12.25 1.21
CA LYS A 35 9.18 -12.31 0.06
C LYS A 35 9.09 -11.04 -0.78
N GLU A 36 7.87 -10.56 -1.01
CA GLU A 36 7.59 -9.39 -1.83
C GLU A 36 6.39 -8.62 -1.30
N VAL A 37 6.44 -7.30 -1.42
CA VAL A 37 5.33 -6.40 -1.13
C VAL A 37 5.18 -5.43 -2.29
N ILE A 38 3.99 -5.37 -2.88
CA ILE A 38 3.66 -4.49 -4.00
C ILE A 38 2.55 -3.55 -3.55
N LEU A 39 2.73 -2.26 -3.79
CA LEU A 39 1.67 -1.29 -3.64
C LEU A 39 0.95 -1.12 -4.98
N HIS A 40 -0.36 -1.35 -4.98
CA HIS A 40 -1.24 -1.03 -6.08
C HIS A 40 -1.89 0.31 -5.80
N TYR A 41 -1.91 1.20 -6.79
CA TYR A 41 -2.52 2.52 -6.62
C TYR A 41 -3.14 3.06 -7.89
N GLU A 42 -4.11 3.95 -7.72
CA GLU A 42 -4.82 4.64 -8.79
C GLU A 42 -5.27 6.05 -8.37
N ASP A 43 -5.58 6.87 -9.36
CA ASP A 43 -6.17 8.19 -9.13
C ASP A 43 -7.63 8.03 -8.66
N LYS A 44 -8.01 8.73 -7.59
CA LYS A 44 -9.38 8.64 -7.05
C LYS A 44 -10.44 9.19 -8.00
N TYR A 45 -10.11 10.21 -8.78
CA TYR A 45 -11.08 11.01 -9.53
C TYR A 45 -11.11 10.74 -11.02
N ILE A 46 -10.05 10.14 -11.58
CA ILE A 46 -10.03 9.79 -13.00
C ILE A 46 -10.67 8.41 -13.18
N PRO A 47 -11.87 8.34 -13.78
CA PRO A 47 -12.55 7.08 -13.99
C PRO A 47 -11.87 6.27 -15.11
N MET A 48 -11.98 4.95 -15.02
CA MET A 48 -11.32 3.98 -15.90
C MET A 48 -11.68 4.17 -17.38
N GLU A 49 -12.92 4.56 -17.66
CA GLU A 49 -13.43 4.81 -19.01
C GLU A 49 -12.74 6.01 -19.66
N ARG A 50 -12.24 6.95 -18.85
CA ARG A 50 -11.49 8.12 -19.34
C ARG A 50 -10.02 7.79 -19.50
N LYS A 51 -9.42 7.15 -18.51
CA LYS A 51 -8.00 6.79 -18.50
C LYS A 51 -7.73 5.74 -17.42
N ASP A 52 -7.06 4.66 -17.80
CA ASP A 52 -6.48 3.73 -16.83
C ASP A 52 -5.33 4.41 -16.08
N THR A 53 -5.51 4.60 -14.77
CA THR A 53 -4.51 5.21 -13.89
C THR A 53 -3.88 4.21 -12.93
N ARG A 54 -4.27 2.93 -13.03
CA ARG A 54 -3.75 1.87 -12.17
C ARG A 54 -2.26 1.69 -12.41
N LYS A 55 -1.51 1.63 -11.32
CA LYS A 55 -0.07 1.40 -11.32
C LYS A 55 0.30 0.52 -10.15
N THR A 56 1.42 -0.17 -10.31
CA THR A 56 2.05 -0.93 -9.25
C THR A 56 3.44 -0.40 -8.97
N VAL A 57 3.86 -0.50 -7.71
CA VAL A 57 5.24 -0.20 -7.32
C VAL A 57 5.70 -1.24 -6.31
N PRO A 58 6.80 -1.97 -6.57
CA PRO A 58 7.43 -2.81 -5.58
C PRO A 58 7.89 -1.95 -4.40
N MET A 59 7.52 -2.35 -3.19
CA MET A 59 7.91 -1.64 -1.97
C MET A 59 9.30 -2.09 -1.52
N LYS A 60 10.08 -1.16 -0.96
CA LYS A 60 11.42 -1.44 -0.45
C LYS A 60 11.35 -1.67 1.06
N LYS A 61 12.01 -2.71 1.57
CA LYS A 61 12.24 -2.87 3.02
C LYS A 61 13.21 -1.76 3.46
N VAL A 62 12.75 -0.83 4.28
CA VAL A 62 13.52 0.36 4.70
C VAL A 62 14.00 0.31 6.14
N ALA A 63 13.33 -0.48 6.99
CA ALA A 63 13.68 -0.62 8.39
C ALA A 63 13.28 -1.99 8.92
N VAL A 64 13.97 -2.41 9.99
CA VAL A 64 13.74 -3.68 10.69
C VAL A 64 13.80 -3.39 12.18
N SER A 65 12.82 -3.88 12.93
CA SER A 65 12.80 -3.86 14.39
C SER A 65 13.08 -5.26 14.95
N GLN A 66 12.86 -5.46 16.26
CA GLN A 66 12.97 -6.79 16.85
C GLN A 66 11.98 -7.80 16.23
N PHE A 67 10.76 -7.36 15.90
CA PHE A 67 9.67 -8.25 15.48
C PHE A 67 9.05 -7.92 14.12
N HIS A 68 9.37 -6.76 13.55
CA HIS A 68 8.72 -6.26 12.34
C HIS A 68 9.69 -5.76 11.28
N ASP A 69 9.32 -5.99 10.02
CA ASP A 69 9.89 -5.31 8.87
C ASP A 69 8.95 -4.18 8.42
N TYR A 70 9.55 -3.09 7.92
CA TYR A 70 8.83 -1.94 7.38
C TYR A 70 9.15 -1.78 5.91
N TYR A 71 8.11 -1.74 5.08
CA TYR A 71 8.21 -1.57 3.65
C TYR A 71 7.65 -0.21 3.26
N GLU A 72 8.31 0.48 2.31
CA GLU A 72 7.89 1.78 1.79
C GLU A 72 7.85 1.81 0.27
N ALA A 73 6.87 2.54 -0.26
CA ALA A 73 6.85 3.01 -1.63
C ALA A 73 6.77 4.53 -1.67
N GLN A 74 7.53 5.12 -2.59
CA GLN A 74 7.46 6.54 -2.92
C GLN A 74 6.65 6.71 -4.20
N ILE A 75 5.61 7.54 -4.15
CA ILE A 75 4.72 7.80 -5.28
C ILE A 75 4.81 9.28 -5.62
N LYS A 76 5.12 9.57 -6.88
CA LYS A 76 5.08 10.94 -7.41
C LYS A 76 3.79 11.17 -8.20
N MET A 77 2.92 12.06 -7.73
CA MET A 77 1.63 12.34 -8.34
C MET A 77 1.20 13.79 -8.16
N HIS A 78 0.85 14.47 -9.26
CA HIS A 78 0.47 15.88 -9.27
C HIS A 78 -0.97 16.17 -8.79
N LEU A 79 -1.78 15.13 -8.53
CA LEU A 79 -3.18 15.25 -8.09
C LEU A 79 -3.35 14.56 -6.72
N ILE A 80 -4.15 15.18 -5.85
CA ILE A 80 -4.04 15.07 -4.38
C ILE A 80 -4.62 13.77 -3.79
N CYS A 81 -5.47 13.03 -4.52
CA CYS A 81 -6.19 11.91 -3.91
C CYS A 81 -5.96 10.58 -4.65
N LEU A 82 -5.35 9.65 -3.92
CA LEU A 82 -4.90 8.35 -4.38
C LEU A 82 -5.67 7.26 -3.65
N ARG A 83 -6.11 6.24 -4.38
CA ARG A 83 -6.59 4.99 -3.79
C ARG A 83 -5.52 3.93 -3.90
N TYR A 84 -5.37 3.10 -2.88
CA TYR A 84 -4.33 2.08 -2.87
C TYR A 84 -4.67 0.87 -2.01
N PHE A 85 -3.98 -0.22 -2.29
CA PHE A 85 -3.98 -1.44 -1.49
C PHE A 85 -2.63 -2.15 -1.64
N PHE A 86 -2.37 -3.09 -0.75
CA PHE A 86 -1.13 -3.85 -0.72
C PHE A 86 -1.37 -5.25 -1.30
N GLU A 87 -0.43 -5.75 -2.08
CA GLU A 87 -0.28 -7.16 -2.42
C GLU A 87 0.95 -7.69 -1.68
N PHE A 88 0.76 -8.76 -0.93
CA PHE A 88 1.81 -9.48 -0.21
C PHE A 88 2.04 -10.83 -0.85
N THR A 89 3.30 -11.18 -1.03
CA THR A 89 3.71 -12.57 -1.30
C THR A 89 4.60 -13.03 -0.16
N ASP A 90 4.20 -14.07 0.55
CA ASP A 90 4.99 -14.62 1.66
C ASP A 90 6.15 -15.51 1.18
N THR A 91 6.95 -16.01 2.12
CA THR A 91 8.10 -16.88 1.81
C THR A 91 7.72 -18.25 1.22
N GLN A 92 6.46 -18.67 1.36
CA GLN A 92 5.92 -19.90 0.80
C GLN A 92 5.25 -19.68 -0.57
N GLY A 93 5.10 -18.42 -0.99
CA GLY A 93 4.49 -18.03 -2.25
C GLY A 93 2.99 -17.77 -2.16
N GLU A 94 2.39 -17.77 -0.96
CA GLU A 94 0.99 -17.39 -0.77
C GLU A 94 0.81 -15.90 -1.05
N LYS A 95 -0.23 -15.56 -1.81
CA LYS A 95 -0.60 -14.19 -2.15
C LYS A 95 -1.85 -13.74 -1.41
N VAL A 96 -1.79 -12.53 -0.87
CA VAL A 96 -2.89 -11.87 -0.16
C VAL A 96 -2.91 -10.40 -0.51
N TYR A 97 -4.11 -9.84 -0.56
CA TYR A 97 -4.35 -8.42 -0.77
C TYR A 97 -4.90 -7.79 0.49
N TYR A 98 -4.49 -6.56 0.77
CA TYR A 98 -4.90 -5.83 1.97
C TYR A 98 -5.28 -4.40 1.62
N GLY A 99 -6.53 -4.05 1.88
CA GLY A 99 -7.09 -2.75 1.57
C GLY A 99 -8.21 -2.42 2.54
N ASN A 100 -8.35 -1.15 2.92
CA ASN A 100 -9.40 -0.67 3.83
C ASN A 100 -9.59 -1.56 5.08
N TYR A 101 -8.48 -1.97 5.70
CA TYR A 101 -8.42 -2.82 6.90
C TYR A 101 -8.96 -4.25 6.73
N GLU A 102 -9.19 -4.71 5.52
CA GLU A 102 -9.63 -6.08 5.20
C GLU A 102 -8.61 -6.82 4.34
N PHE A 103 -8.59 -8.16 4.47
CA PHE A 103 -7.78 -9.04 3.65
C PHE A 103 -8.63 -9.75 2.59
N ASP A 104 -8.04 -9.95 1.41
CA ASP A 104 -8.63 -10.67 0.29
C ASP A 104 -7.65 -11.68 -0.31
N LYS A 105 -8.21 -12.78 -0.83
CA LYS A 105 -7.45 -13.78 -1.60
C LYS A 105 -7.36 -13.44 -3.08
N GLU A 106 -8.27 -12.60 -3.57
CA GLU A 106 -8.32 -12.12 -4.94
C GLU A 106 -7.91 -10.65 -5.01
N CYS A 107 -7.39 -10.23 -6.17
CA CYS A 107 -6.96 -8.86 -6.36
C CYS A 107 -8.13 -7.89 -6.20
N ILE A 108 -7.93 -6.83 -5.43
CA ILE A 108 -8.97 -5.85 -5.13
C ILE A 108 -9.30 -5.06 -6.40
N THR A 109 -10.54 -5.20 -6.88
CA THR A 109 -11.09 -4.45 -8.00
C THR A 109 -12.15 -3.44 -7.57
N ASN A 110 -12.81 -3.69 -6.43
CA ASN A 110 -13.75 -2.75 -5.84
C ASN A 110 -12.98 -1.62 -5.13
N ARG A 111 -13.16 -0.40 -5.61
CA ARG A 111 -12.48 0.80 -5.10
C ARG A 111 -12.87 1.15 -3.66
N ASP A 112 -14.01 0.68 -3.16
CA ASP A 112 -14.45 0.91 -1.76
C ASP A 112 -13.69 0.04 -0.75
N ARG A 113 -12.93 -0.94 -1.25
CA ARG A 113 -12.04 -1.79 -0.45
C ARG A 113 -10.59 -1.32 -0.49
N MET A 114 -10.33 -0.15 -1.07
CA MET A 114 -9.00 0.46 -1.10
C MET A 114 -8.88 1.52 0.01
N PHE A 115 -7.66 1.74 0.49
CA PHE A 115 -7.36 2.90 1.33
C PHE A 115 -7.46 4.19 0.50
N ASP A 116 -7.91 5.27 1.13
CA ASP A 116 -7.92 6.61 0.56
C ASP A 116 -6.77 7.42 1.18
N CYS A 117 -5.80 7.86 0.36
CA CYS A 117 -4.74 8.73 0.85
C CYS A 117 -5.34 10.04 1.40
N PRO A 118 -5.05 10.43 2.66
CA PRO A 118 -5.64 11.62 3.26
C PRO A 118 -5.26 12.88 2.48
N GLN A 119 -6.24 13.73 2.20
CA GLN A 119 -6.03 14.99 1.47
C GLN A 119 -5.31 16.07 2.30
N ASN A 120 -5.17 15.86 3.61
CA ASN A 120 -4.62 16.83 4.57
C ASN A 120 -3.21 16.45 5.04
N LEU A 121 -2.46 15.64 4.28
CA LEU A 121 -1.10 15.22 4.62
C LEU A 121 -0.09 16.37 4.54
#